data_AF-W9E0L1-F1
#
_entry.id   AF-W9E0L1-F1
#
_cell.length_a   1.000
_cell.length_b   1.000
_cell.length_c   1.000
_cell.angle_alpha   90.00
_cell.angle_beta   90.00
_cell.angle_gamma   90.00
#
_symmetry.space_group_name_H-M   'P 1'
#
loop_
_entity.id
_entity.type
_entity.pdbx_description
1 polymer ?
#
loop_
_entity_poly.entity_id
_entity_poly.type
_entity_poly.pdbx_seq_one_letter_code
_entity_poly.pdbx_strand_id
1 'polypeptide(L)'
;MKKYILIVGALLALLLIFLSAEGSIVSTITGESNNNLSGEGSTVSTITEESNDDSSIYVASSEFTDRDLEQEADLEDATYIEAKSDTDITISEEGVYVISGDATEVTIYVDVEDESKVQIVLDGVNIVNEDMPVIYVKSADKVFITTTDTVNYMETSGSFVSDGETNLDAVIFSKDDLVFNGVGSLEIVSSENGISSKDDLKVTGGTYYVTSELDSFEANDRILIYDGTFDVTSSKDAFHCENDDDDSLGNIYIYDGTFEIYAADDGITAAGFIQIDGGNITITKASEGIEATYIVINDGNIDIYATDDGINAASKSTAYNVEIIINGGTINIEMASGDTDGIDANGSVTINDGYITITCNSGIDVDKESYINGGTVIVNGVQIYEIRAEMMGGGNMAGGPGGGMRR
;
A
#
# COMPACT_ATOMS: atom_id res chain seq x y z
N MET A 1 17.46 -28.74 -36.32
CA MET A 1 17.98 -29.07 -34.98
C MET A 1 18.41 -27.78 -34.29
N LYS A 2 17.45 -27.05 -33.72
CA LYS A 2 17.70 -25.96 -32.76
C LYS A 2 17.28 -26.52 -31.41
N LYS A 3 18.21 -26.54 -30.45
CA LYS A 3 17.98 -26.99 -29.09
C LYS A 3 17.31 -25.84 -28.34
N TYR A 4 16.07 -26.04 -27.91
CA TYR A 4 15.50 -25.22 -26.86
C TYR A 4 16.10 -25.69 -25.54
N ILE A 5 16.77 -24.77 -24.85
CA ILE A 5 17.25 -24.95 -23.49
C ILE A 5 16.06 -24.57 -22.62
N LEU A 6 15.40 -25.56 -22.01
CA LEU A 6 14.52 -25.30 -20.87
C LEU A 6 15.42 -24.81 -19.73
N ILE A 7 15.24 -23.56 -19.33
CA ILE A 7 15.70 -23.05 -18.05
C ILE A 7 14.60 -23.43 -17.06
N VAL A 8 14.84 -24.46 -16.27
CA VAL A 8 14.02 -24.79 -15.11
C VAL A 8 14.43 -23.80 -14.03
N GLY A 9 13.61 -22.77 -13.80
CA GLY A 9 13.73 -21.90 -12.64
C GLY A 9 13.61 -22.73 -11.37
N ALA A 10 14.61 -22.65 -10.51
CA ALA A 10 14.58 -23.31 -9.22
C ALA A 10 13.82 -22.39 -8.25
N LEU A 11 12.55 -22.70 -7.99
CA LEU A 11 11.77 -22.11 -6.91
C LEU A 11 12.47 -22.42 -5.58
N LEU A 12 13.02 -21.41 -4.93
CA LEU A 12 13.62 -21.52 -3.61
C LEU A 12 12.62 -20.95 -2.60
N ALA A 13 11.63 -21.76 -2.20
CA ALA A 13 10.70 -21.40 -1.13
C ALA A 13 11.45 -21.25 0.19
N LEU A 14 11.62 -20.01 0.66
CA LEU A 14 12.20 -19.69 1.96
C LEU A 14 11.10 -19.74 3.03
N LEU A 15 11.03 -20.85 3.76
CA LEU A 15 10.06 -21.02 4.86
C LEU A 15 10.56 -20.26 6.11
N LEU A 16 10.01 -19.08 6.40
CA LEU A 16 10.20 -18.40 7.69
C LEU A 16 9.19 -18.93 8.73
N ILE A 17 9.69 -19.36 9.88
CA ILE A 17 8.89 -19.80 11.03
C ILE A 17 8.90 -18.67 12.06
N PHE A 18 7.77 -17.96 12.22
CA PHE A 18 7.57 -17.03 13.32
C PHE A 18 7.07 -17.76 14.57
N LEU A 19 7.73 -17.49 15.71
CA LEU A 19 7.40 -18.05 17.02
C LEU A 19 6.88 -16.91 17.91
N SER A 20 5.57 -16.77 18.09
CA SER A 20 4.99 -15.78 18.99
C SER A 20 5.04 -16.26 20.45
N ALA A 21 5.54 -15.41 21.34
CA ALA A 21 5.56 -15.62 22.78
C ALA A 21 4.59 -14.65 23.45
N GLU A 22 3.40 -15.14 23.85
CA GLU A 22 2.44 -14.35 24.61
C GLU A 22 2.83 -14.30 26.10
N GLY A 23 3.08 -13.08 26.59
CA GLY A 23 3.27 -12.79 28.01
C GLY A 23 2.16 -11.89 28.54
N SER A 24 1.15 -12.49 29.17
CA SER A 24 0.05 -11.80 29.84
C SER A 24 0.52 -11.03 31.08
N ILE A 25 0.12 -9.76 31.22
CA ILE A 25 0.24 -9.01 32.47
C ILE A 25 -1.12 -8.40 32.84
N VAL A 26 -1.72 -8.94 33.89
CA VAL A 26 -2.94 -8.44 34.54
C VAL A 26 -2.57 -7.27 35.45
N SER A 27 -3.21 -6.12 35.28
CA SER A 27 -3.24 -5.06 36.29
C SER A 27 -4.67 -4.68 36.63
N THR A 28 -5.04 -4.91 37.89
CA THR A 28 -6.34 -4.59 38.48
C THR A 28 -6.26 -3.20 39.12
N ILE A 29 -7.12 -2.26 38.73
CA ILE A 29 -7.39 -1.06 39.54
C ILE A 29 -8.90 -0.93 39.74
N THR A 30 -9.29 -1.01 41.02
CA THR A 30 -10.62 -0.78 41.58
C THR A 30 -10.96 0.71 41.60
N GLY A 31 -12.22 1.03 41.31
CA GLY A 31 -12.69 2.39 41.07
C GLY A 31 -13.05 3.23 42.29
N GLU A 32 -13.60 4.42 42.01
CA GLU A 32 -14.70 5.03 42.76
C GLU A 32 -15.26 6.23 41.99
N SER A 33 -16.58 6.26 41.87
CA SER A 33 -17.39 7.35 41.32
C SER A 33 -17.89 8.25 42.45
N ASN A 34 -17.97 9.57 42.23
CA ASN A 34 -19.17 10.37 42.52
C ASN A 34 -19.02 11.90 42.33
N ASN A 35 -20.08 12.44 41.72
CA ASN A 35 -20.85 13.65 42.06
C ASN A 35 -20.70 14.96 41.27
N ASN A 36 -21.84 15.24 40.62
CA ASN A 36 -22.41 16.49 40.13
C ASN A 36 -22.19 17.74 41.00
N LEU A 37 -22.11 18.89 40.32
CA LEU A 37 -22.63 20.17 40.81
C LEU A 37 -23.13 21.05 39.64
N SER A 38 -24.31 21.61 39.86
CA SER A 38 -25.11 22.50 39.01
C SER A 38 -24.77 23.99 39.21
N GLY A 39 -24.93 24.83 38.18
CA GLY A 39 -25.04 26.29 38.34
C GLY A 39 -24.96 27.12 37.04
N GLU A 40 -26.09 27.77 36.72
CA GLU A 40 -26.45 28.62 35.57
C GLU A 40 -25.46 29.67 35.01
N GLY A 41 -25.45 29.80 33.68
CA GLY A 41 -25.84 31.04 32.98
C GLY A 41 -24.78 32.10 32.67
N SER A 42 -24.15 32.03 31.48
CA SER A 42 -23.63 33.22 30.78
C SER A 42 -23.64 33.00 29.26
N THR A 43 -24.31 33.90 28.55
CA THR A 43 -24.41 33.95 27.09
C THR A 43 -23.07 34.29 26.45
N VAL A 44 -22.52 33.42 25.59
CA VAL A 44 -21.48 33.77 24.62
C VAL A 44 -21.73 33.04 23.30
N SER A 45 -21.58 33.81 22.24
CA SER A 45 -21.87 33.57 20.83
C SER A 45 -21.45 32.21 20.28
N THR A 46 -22.35 31.67 19.46
CA THR A 46 -22.08 30.70 18.40
C THR A 46 -20.87 31.10 17.57
N ILE A 47 -19.79 30.35 17.72
CA ILE A 47 -18.79 30.10 16.70
C ILE A 47 -18.81 28.57 16.52
N THR A 48 -19.50 28.12 15.49
CA THR A 48 -19.32 26.77 14.94
C THR A 48 -18.04 26.84 14.11
N GLU A 49 -16.91 26.65 14.79
CA GLU A 49 -15.73 26.08 14.15
C GLU A 49 -15.91 24.57 14.29
N GLU A 50 -16.18 23.90 13.17
CA GLU A 50 -15.91 22.47 13.05
C GLU A 50 -14.39 22.32 13.13
N SER A 51 -13.90 22.08 14.34
CA SER A 51 -12.63 21.41 14.53
C SER A 51 -12.81 19.97 14.04
N ASN A 52 -12.41 19.69 12.81
CA ASN A 52 -12.12 18.32 12.40
C ASN A 52 -10.85 17.88 13.15
N ASP A 53 -11.05 17.45 14.39
CA ASP A 53 -10.04 16.85 15.24
C ASP A 53 -10.62 15.48 15.66
N ASP A 54 -10.53 14.51 14.74
CA ASP A 54 -10.54 13.07 15.03
C ASP A 54 -9.82 12.34 13.89
N SER A 55 -8.79 11.57 14.25
CA SER A 55 -7.57 11.33 13.47
C SER A 55 -7.57 10.01 12.67
N SER A 56 -8.68 9.68 12.02
CA SER A 56 -8.77 8.53 11.11
C SER A 56 -9.83 8.78 10.03
N ILE A 57 -9.43 8.77 8.76
CA ILE A 57 -10.36 8.95 7.63
C ILE A 57 -11.06 7.62 7.34
N TYR A 58 -10.29 6.52 7.32
CA TYR A 58 -10.82 5.17 7.17
C TYR A 58 -10.95 4.45 8.51
N VAL A 59 -11.93 3.55 8.56
CA VAL A 59 -12.15 2.64 9.68
C VAL A 59 -12.42 1.25 9.09
N ALA A 60 -11.61 0.24 9.44
CA ALA A 60 -11.72 -1.09 8.83
C ALA A 60 -13.14 -1.67 8.76
N SER A 61 -13.96 -1.48 9.80
CA SER A 61 -15.34 -1.98 9.82
C SER A 61 -16.28 -1.37 8.77
N SER A 62 -15.94 -0.22 8.17
CA SER A 62 -16.71 0.38 7.07
C SER A 62 -16.16 0.01 5.69
N GLU A 63 -14.87 -0.28 5.58
CA GLU A 63 -14.21 -0.49 4.29
C GLU A 63 -14.26 -1.95 3.80
N PHE A 64 -14.41 -2.91 4.72
CA PHE A 64 -14.44 -4.33 4.40
C PHE A 64 -15.78 -4.95 4.77
N THR A 65 -16.42 -5.63 3.81
CA THR A 65 -17.64 -6.39 4.05
C THR A 65 -17.34 -7.76 4.67
N ASP A 66 -18.32 -8.38 5.31
CA ASP A 66 -18.21 -9.75 5.81
C ASP A 66 -17.76 -10.74 4.72
N ARG A 67 -18.16 -10.50 3.46
CA ARG A 67 -17.75 -11.33 2.33
C ARG A 67 -16.29 -11.12 1.95
N ASP A 68 -15.80 -9.88 1.98
CA ASP A 68 -14.40 -9.59 1.66
C ASP A 68 -13.46 -10.34 2.62
N LEU A 69 -13.85 -10.40 3.90
CA LEU A 69 -13.09 -11.02 4.99
C LEU A 69 -13.16 -12.55 5.03
N GLU A 70 -14.06 -13.19 4.27
CA GLU A 70 -14.16 -14.65 4.22
C GLU A 70 -12.99 -15.24 3.43
N GLN A 71 -12.16 -16.05 4.11
CA GLN A 71 -10.90 -16.58 3.57
C GLN A 71 -11.07 -17.92 2.86
N GLU A 72 -12.20 -18.61 3.02
CA GLU A 72 -12.48 -19.85 2.30
C GLU A 72 -13.67 -19.68 1.35
N ALA A 73 -13.58 -20.28 0.16
CA ALA A 73 -14.69 -20.27 -0.78
C ALA A 73 -15.75 -21.32 -0.40
N ASP A 74 -17.04 -20.97 -0.56
CA ASP A 74 -18.11 -21.96 -0.60
C ASP A 74 -18.11 -22.65 -1.97
N LEU A 75 -17.89 -23.98 -1.98
CA LEU A 75 -17.70 -24.77 -3.18
C LEU A 75 -18.91 -25.64 -3.54
N GLU A 76 -20.05 -25.52 -2.85
CA GLU A 76 -21.21 -26.41 -3.07
C GLU A 76 -21.69 -26.40 -4.54
N ASP A 77 -21.74 -25.21 -5.15
CA ASP A 77 -22.21 -25.00 -6.53
C ASP A 77 -21.07 -24.59 -7.50
N ALA A 78 -19.81 -24.83 -7.12
CA ALA A 78 -18.67 -24.36 -7.91
C ALA A 78 -18.50 -25.11 -9.25
N THR A 79 -18.09 -24.36 -10.26
CA THR A 79 -17.67 -24.90 -11.57
C THR A 79 -16.16 -25.14 -11.55
N TYR A 80 -15.72 -26.36 -11.90
CA TYR A 80 -14.31 -26.74 -11.92
C TYR A 80 -13.75 -26.68 -13.34
N ILE A 81 -12.64 -25.97 -13.51
CA ILE A 81 -11.99 -25.76 -14.80
C ILE A 81 -10.49 -26.07 -14.66
N GLU A 82 -10.00 -26.94 -15.54
CA GLU A 82 -8.56 -27.21 -15.69
C GLU A 82 -8.04 -26.37 -16.85
N ALA A 83 -7.09 -25.47 -16.58
CA ALA A 83 -6.46 -24.62 -17.58
C ALA A 83 -5.67 -25.46 -18.59
N LYS A 84 -5.74 -25.09 -19.87
CA LYS A 84 -5.09 -25.81 -20.98
C LYS A 84 -4.47 -24.82 -21.94
N SER A 85 -3.20 -25.03 -22.28
CA SER A 85 -2.48 -24.14 -23.19
C SER A 85 -3.27 -23.81 -24.45
N ASP A 86 -3.13 -22.56 -24.90
CA ASP A 86 -3.78 -22.02 -26.11
C ASP A 86 -5.32 -22.02 -26.06
N THR A 87 -5.93 -22.20 -24.87
CA THR A 87 -7.39 -22.26 -24.70
C THR A 87 -7.84 -21.33 -23.59
N ASP A 88 -8.32 -20.16 -23.98
CA ASP A 88 -8.91 -19.18 -23.07
C ASP A 88 -10.10 -19.74 -22.29
N ILE A 89 -10.26 -19.22 -21.07
CA ILE A 89 -11.40 -19.47 -20.19
C ILE A 89 -12.28 -18.22 -20.21
N THR A 90 -13.58 -18.38 -20.46
CA THR A 90 -14.54 -17.27 -20.42
C THR A 90 -15.58 -17.54 -19.36
N ILE A 91 -15.65 -16.66 -18.36
CA ILE A 91 -16.67 -16.60 -17.33
C ILE A 91 -17.68 -15.52 -17.74
N SER A 92 -18.90 -15.94 -18.05
CA SER A 92 -19.96 -15.07 -18.56
C SER A 92 -21.24 -15.10 -17.72
N GLU A 93 -21.18 -15.69 -16.53
CA GLU A 93 -22.28 -15.74 -15.57
C GLU A 93 -21.72 -15.55 -14.15
N GLU A 94 -22.52 -15.00 -13.24
CA GLU A 94 -22.22 -14.97 -11.80
C GLU A 94 -22.03 -16.39 -11.26
N GLY A 95 -21.01 -16.59 -10.43
CA GLY A 95 -20.75 -17.88 -9.81
C GLY A 95 -19.36 -18.04 -9.20
N VAL A 96 -19.10 -19.26 -8.71
CA VAL A 96 -17.81 -19.68 -8.15
C VAL A 96 -17.12 -20.62 -9.14
N TYR A 97 -15.87 -20.31 -9.48
CA TYR A 97 -15.09 -21.01 -10.50
C TYR A 97 -13.75 -21.45 -9.90
N VAL A 98 -13.55 -22.75 -9.74
CA VAL A 98 -12.28 -23.33 -9.26
C VAL A 98 -11.38 -23.61 -10.45
N ILE A 99 -10.23 -22.92 -10.50
CA ILE A 99 -9.27 -23.00 -11.59
C ILE A 99 -8.00 -23.70 -11.11
N SER A 100 -7.54 -24.68 -11.89
CA SER A 100 -6.36 -25.51 -11.57
C SER A 100 -5.55 -25.83 -12.84
N GLY A 101 -4.32 -26.32 -12.65
CA GLY A 101 -3.49 -26.89 -13.72
C GLY A 101 -2.46 -25.93 -14.30
N ASP A 102 -1.57 -26.48 -15.14
CA ASP A 102 -0.48 -25.76 -15.79
C ASP A 102 -0.84 -25.42 -17.24
N ALA A 103 -0.74 -24.14 -17.64
CA ALA A 103 -1.04 -23.71 -18.99
C ALA A 103 -0.13 -22.55 -19.47
N THR A 104 -0.14 -22.33 -20.78
CA THR A 104 0.54 -21.22 -21.44
C THR A 104 -0.38 -20.60 -22.48
N GLU A 105 -0.31 -19.29 -22.69
CA GLU A 105 -1.17 -18.60 -23.66
C GLU A 105 -2.67 -18.84 -23.38
N VAL A 106 -3.06 -18.57 -22.13
CA VAL A 106 -4.44 -18.67 -21.64
C VAL A 106 -4.80 -17.40 -20.88
N THR A 107 -5.87 -16.75 -21.30
CA THR A 107 -6.51 -15.69 -20.52
C THR A 107 -7.79 -16.21 -19.88
N ILE A 108 -8.01 -15.89 -18.60
CA ILE A 108 -9.27 -16.05 -17.89
C ILE A 108 -10.03 -14.73 -18.00
N TYR A 109 -11.01 -14.68 -18.89
CA TYR A 109 -11.88 -13.52 -19.06
C TYR A 109 -13.06 -13.59 -18.10
N VAL A 110 -13.34 -12.48 -17.41
CA VAL A 110 -14.61 -12.23 -16.73
C VAL A 110 -15.36 -11.14 -17.49
N ASP A 111 -16.52 -11.49 -18.03
CA ASP A 111 -17.36 -10.61 -18.85
C ASP A 111 -18.83 -10.94 -18.50
N VAL A 112 -19.26 -10.44 -17.35
CA VAL A 112 -20.59 -10.65 -16.78
C VAL A 112 -21.39 -9.34 -16.82
N GLU A 113 -22.63 -9.33 -16.34
CA GLU A 113 -23.39 -8.07 -16.22
C GLU A 113 -22.79 -7.21 -15.09
N ASP A 114 -22.83 -5.88 -15.23
CA ASP A 114 -22.19 -4.90 -14.32
C ASP A 114 -22.61 -5.02 -12.84
N GLU A 115 -23.73 -5.65 -12.51
CA GLU A 115 -24.19 -5.88 -11.11
C GLU A 115 -23.80 -7.27 -10.56
N SER A 116 -23.13 -8.09 -11.36
CA SER A 116 -22.82 -9.50 -11.05
C SER A 116 -21.52 -9.64 -10.30
N LYS A 117 -21.47 -10.59 -9.36
CA LYS A 117 -20.24 -10.92 -8.62
C LYS A 117 -19.67 -12.26 -9.05
N VAL A 118 -18.36 -12.34 -9.23
CA VAL A 118 -17.69 -13.59 -9.61
C VAL A 118 -16.63 -13.93 -8.57
N GLN A 119 -16.50 -15.21 -8.23
CA GLN A 119 -15.39 -15.71 -7.45
C GLN A 119 -14.55 -16.69 -8.27
N ILE A 120 -13.28 -16.36 -8.47
CA ILE A 120 -12.26 -17.23 -9.03
C ILE A 120 -11.48 -17.82 -7.87
N VAL A 121 -11.52 -19.13 -7.71
CA VAL A 121 -10.79 -19.88 -6.68
C VAL A 121 -9.55 -20.50 -7.33
N LEU A 122 -8.37 -20.10 -6.88
CA LEU A 122 -7.08 -20.58 -7.36
C LEU A 122 -6.67 -21.85 -6.59
N ASP A 123 -6.66 -22.99 -7.27
CA ASP A 123 -6.38 -24.33 -6.71
C ASP A 123 -5.23 -25.01 -7.45
N GLY A 124 -4.01 -24.51 -7.22
CA GLY A 124 -2.79 -25.00 -7.86
C GLY A 124 -2.76 -24.71 -9.36
N VAL A 125 -3.09 -23.47 -9.74
CA VAL A 125 -3.03 -23.00 -11.13
C VAL A 125 -1.71 -22.29 -11.43
N ASN A 126 -1.08 -22.64 -12.55
CA ASN A 126 0.14 -22.02 -13.05
C ASN A 126 -0.04 -21.61 -14.51
N ILE A 127 -0.04 -20.30 -14.81
CA ILE A 127 -0.27 -19.80 -16.17
C ILE A 127 0.83 -18.81 -16.59
N VAL A 128 1.34 -18.97 -17.80
CA VAL A 128 2.30 -18.04 -18.42
C VAL A 128 1.75 -17.50 -19.73
N ASN A 129 1.70 -16.18 -19.89
CA ASN A 129 1.33 -15.50 -21.14
C ASN A 129 2.47 -14.63 -21.67
N GLU A 130 2.50 -14.39 -22.99
CA GLU A 130 3.38 -13.38 -23.57
C GLU A 130 2.74 -11.99 -23.57
N ASP A 131 1.50 -11.83 -24.07
CA ASP A 131 1.00 -10.51 -24.47
C ASP A 131 -0.40 -10.13 -23.94
N MET A 132 -0.97 -10.94 -23.05
CA MET A 132 -2.28 -10.71 -22.43
C MET A 132 -2.25 -11.04 -20.93
N PRO A 133 -3.09 -10.38 -20.11
CA PRO A 133 -3.26 -10.74 -18.70
C PRO A 133 -3.62 -12.23 -18.55
N VAL A 134 -3.19 -12.83 -17.44
CA VAL A 134 -3.65 -14.17 -17.05
C VAL A 134 -5.11 -14.11 -16.61
N ILE A 135 -5.48 -13.09 -15.83
CA ILE A 135 -6.88 -12.78 -15.51
C ILE A 135 -7.19 -11.40 -16.07
N TYR A 136 -8.23 -11.32 -16.90
CA TYR A 136 -8.75 -10.06 -17.40
C TYR A 136 -10.25 -9.92 -17.07
N VAL A 137 -10.56 -9.02 -16.15
CA VAL A 137 -11.94 -8.61 -15.83
C VAL A 137 -12.34 -7.44 -16.72
N LYS A 138 -13.29 -7.68 -17.62
CA LYS A 138 -13.84 -6.70 -18.56
C LYS A 138 -15.03 -5.94 -17.99
N SER A 139 -15.90 -6.66 -17.29
CA SER A 139 -17.08 -6.15 -16.59
C SER A 139 -17.49 -7.14 -15.50
N ALA A 140 -17.69 -6.61 -14.29
CA ALA A 140 -18.39 -7.20 -13.15
C ALA A 140 -18.70 -6.09 -12.12
N ASP A 141 -19.58 -6.34 -11.14
CA ASP A 141 -19.65 -5.47 -9.95
C ASP A 141 -18.40 -5.65 -9.10
N LYS A 142 -17.93 -6.89 -8.99
CA LYS A 142 -16.80 -7.29 -8.16
C LYS A 142 -16.30 -8.68 -8.51
N VAL A 143 -14.99 -8.84 -8.56
CA VAL A 143 -14.34 -10.16 -8.71
C VAL A 143 -13.51 -10.49 -7.47
N PHE A 144 -13.84 -11.62 -6.85
CA PHE A 144 -13.06 -12.22 -5.79
C PHE A 144 -12.02 -13.16 -6.39
N ILE A 145 -10.75 -13.01 -6.02
CA ILE A 145 -9.67 -13.93 -6.35
C ILE A 145 -9.24 -14.58 -5.04
N THR A 146 -9.69 -15.82 -4.82
CA THR A 146 -9.52 -16.56 -3.57
C THR A 146 -8.47 -17.64 -3.74
N THR A 147 -7.38 -17.59 -2.97
CA THR A 147 -6.40 -18.69 -2.92
C THR A 147 -6.87 -19.80 -1.98
N THR A 148 -6.86 -21.04 -2.46
CA THR A 148 -6.90 -22.23 -1.57
C THR A 148 -5.58 -22.37 -0.81
N ASP A 149 -5.37 -23.42 -0.01
CA ASP A 149 -4.09 -23.70 0.69
C ASP A 149 -2.94 -24.13 -0.24
N THR A 150 -3.05 -23.85 -1.53
CA THR A 150 -2.09 -24.19 -2.58
C THR A 150 -1.20 -23.02 -2.96
N VAL A 151 -0.17 -23.34 -3.75
CA VAL A 151 0.69 -22.35 -4.41
C VAL A 151 0.21 -22.18 -5.85
N ASN A 152 0.03 -20.93 -6.26
CA ASN A 152 -0.41 -20.55 -7.60
C ASN A 152 0.64 -19.64 -8.24
N TYR A 153 0.77 -19.69 -9.56
CA TYR A 153 1.77 -18.94 -10.31
C TYR A 153 1.16 -18.26 -11.54
N MET A 154 1.50 -17.00 -11.77
CA MET A 154 1.10 -16.26 -12.96
C MET A 154 2.27 -15.45 -13.50
N GLU A 155 2.53 -15.53 -14.81
CA GLU A 155 3.60 -14.77 -15.45
C GLU A 155 3.15 -14.12 -16.74
N THR A 156 3.58 -12.88 -16.96
CA THR A 156 3.60 -12.23 -18.28
C THR A 156 5.03 -11.84 -18.64
N SER A 157 5.45 -12.12 -19.87
CA SER A 157 6.86 -11.97 -20.28
C SER A 157 7.09 -11.09 -21.52
N GLY A 158 6.04 -10.74 -22.24
CA GLY A 158 6.09 -9.93 -23.46
C GLY A 158 5.48 -8.54 -23.26
N SER A 159 5.07 -7.92 -24.37
CA SER A 159 4.43 -6.61 -24.34
C SER A 159 2.92 -6.78 -24.46
N PHE A 160 2.17 -6.18 -23.55
CA PHE A 160 0.72 -6.31 -23.52
C PHE A 160 0.05 -5.72 -24.77
N VAL A 161 -1.02 -6.39 -25.20
CA VAL A 161 -1.90 -5.93 -26.26
C VAL A 161 -3.11 -5.24 -25.63
N SER A 162 -3.33 -3.97 -25.99
CA SER A 162 -4.54 -3.24 -25.63
C SER A 162 -5.80 -3.91 -26.20
N ASP A 163 -6.91 -3.82 -25.45
CA ASP A 163 -8.23 -4.24 -25.95
C ASP A 163 -8.88 -3.24 -26.94
N GLY A 164 -8.17 -2.15 -27.25
CA GLY A 164 -8.61 -1.07 -28.12
C GLY A 164 -9.03 0.21 -27.38
N GLU A 165 -9.27 0.13 -26.07
CA GLU A 165 -9.65 1.25 -25.22
C GLU A 165 -8.68 1.42 -24.05
N THR A 166 -8.25 0.31 -23.46
CA THR A 166 -7.46 0.24 -22.24
C THR A 166 -6.12 -0.45 -22.51
N ASN A 167 -5.06 0.04 -21.87
CA ASN A 167 -3.80 -0.70 -21.81
C ASN A 167 -3.96 -1.81 -20.76
N LEU A 168 -3.77 -3.06 -21.15
CA LEU A 168 -3.97 -4.21 -20.26
C LEU A 168 -2.67 -4.60 -19.57
N ASP A 169 -1.96 -3.63 -19.01
CA ASP A 169 -0.56 -3.70 -18.59
C ASP A 169 -0.30 -4.43 -17.26
N ALA A 170 -1.07 -5.47 -16.95
CA ALA A 170 -0.88 -6.27 -15.74
C ALA A 170 -1.14 -7.76 -15.92
N VAL A 171 -0.51 -8.60 -15.09
CA VAL A 171 -0.77 -10.06 -15.05
C VAL A 171 -2.22 -10.33 -14.65
N ILE A 172 -2.73 -9.58 -13.68
CA ILE A 172 -4.15 -9.53 -13.34
C ILE A 172 -4.60 -8.10 -13.59
N PHE A 173 -5.49 -7.93 -14.57
CA PHE A 173 -6.03 -6.64 -14.94
C PHE A 173 -7.54 -6.62 -14.75
N SER A 174 -8.05 -5.60 -14.09
CA SER A 174 -9.49 -5.40 -13.91
C SER A 174 -9.94 -4.00 -14.27
N LYS A 175 -11.07 -3.92 -14.96
CA LYS A 175 -11.79 -2.66 -15.16
C LYS A 175 -12.68 -2.28 -13.98
N ASP A 176 -12.98 -3.24 -13.09
CA ASP A 176 -13.87 -3.06 -11.94
C ASP A 176 -13.20 -3.55 -10.64
N ASP A 177 -13.93 -3.51 -9.52
CA ASP A 177 -13.44 -3.92 -8.19
C ASP A 177 -12.79 -5.32 -8.15
N LEU A 178 -11.61 -5.40 -7.55
CA LEU A 178 -10.94 -6.64 -7.17
C LEU A 178 -10.92 -6.85 -5.67
N VAL A 179 -11.13 -8.10 -5.24
CA VAL A 179 -10.91 -8.52 -3.85
C VAL A 179 -10.08 -9.80 -3.82
N PHE A 180 -8.91 -9.71 -3.21
CA PHE A 180 -8.04 -10.83 -2.95
C PHE A 180 -8.21 -11.32 -1.51
N ASN A 181 -8.41 -12.63 -1.36
CA ASN A 181 -8.48 -13.31 -0.08
C ASN A 181 -7.98 -14.75 -0.23
N GLY A 182 -7.97 -15.51 0.87
CA GLY A 182 -7.53 -16.90 0.85
C GLY A 182 -6.45 -17.19 1.86
N VAL A 183 -6.03 -18.45 1.88
CA VAL A 183 -5.08 -18.97 2.89
C VAL A 183 -3.77 -19.48 2.28
N GLY A 184 -3.66 -19.51 0.95
CA GLY A 184 -2.45 -19.95 0.26
C GLY A 184 -1.69 -18.80 -0.38
N SER A 185 -0.94 -19.13 -1.43
CA SER A 185 -0.03 -18.18 -2.06
C SER A 185 -0.25 -17.99 -3.55
N LEU A 186 0.06 -16.79 -4.02
CA LEU A 186 0.09 -16.40 -5.43
C LEU A 186 1.43 -15.73 -5.74
N GLU A 187 2.19 -16.33 -6.64
CA GLU A 187 3.42 -15.77 -7.20
C GLU A 187 3.10 -15.13 -8.56
N ILE A 188 3.54 -13.88 -8.73
CA ILE A 188 3.32 -13.07 -9.93
C ILE A 188 4.67 -12.58 -10.45
N VAL A 189 4.94 -12.79 -11.74
CA VAL A 189 6.07 -12.20 -12.46
C VAL A 189 5.55 -11.43 -13.65
N SER A 190 5.78 -10.12 -13.70
CA SER A 190 5.26 -9.24 -14.75
C SER A 190 6.35 -8.45 -15.46
N SER A 191 6.23 -8.38 -16.78
CA SER A 191 6.98 -7.45 -17.64
C SER A 191 6.46 -6.01 -17.60
N GLU A 192 5.33 -5.74 -16.95
CA GLU A 192 4.76 -4.41 -16.69
C GLU A 192 4.27 -4.36 -15.22
N ASN A 193 3.01 -4.00 -14.95
CA ASN A 193 2.44 -4.01 -13.59
C ASN A 193 2.12 -5.43 -13.13
N GLY A 194 2.17 -5.70 -11.83
CA GLY A 194 1.77 -6.99 -11.26
C GLY A 194 0.25 -7.18 -11.35
N ILE A 195 -0.48 -6.38 -10.57
CA ILE A 195 -1.93 -6.36 -10.49
C ILE A 195 -2.41 -4.91 -10.68
N SER A 196 -3.35 -4.70 -11.59
CA SER A 196 -3.96 -3.39 -11.83
C SER A 196 -5.49 -3.45 -11.76
N SER A 197 -6.10 -2.54 -11.00
CA SER A 197 -7.55 -2.31 -10.97
C SER A 197 -7.87 -0.88 -11.41
N LYS A 198 -8.88 -0.69 -12.26
CA LYS A 198 -9.39 0.66 -12.60
C LYS A 198 -10.39 1.22 -11.60
N ASP A 199 -10.80 0.42 -10.61
CA ASP A 199 -11.59 0.83 -9.45
C ASP A 199 -10.83 0.43 -8.16
N ASP A 200 -11.52 -0.12 -7.15
CA ASP A 200 -10.88 -0.55 -5.92
C ASP A 200 -10.08 -1.85 -6.11
N LEU A 201 -8.99 -1.96 -5.34
CA LEU A 201 -8.29 -3.21 -5.09
C LEU A 201 -8.26 -3.46 -3.59
N LYS A 202 -8.79 -4.61 -3.16
CA LYS A 202 -8.77 -5.03 -1.75
C LYS A 202 -7.97 -6.29 -1.55
N VAL A 203 -7.24 -6.38 -0.44
CA VAL A 203 -6.58 -7.61 0.01
C VAL A 203 -6.96 -7.86 1.46
N THR A 204 -7.50 -9.03 1.77
CA THR A 204 -7.94 -9.35 3.14
C THR A 204 -7.27 -10.57 3.77
N GLY A 205 -6.40 -11.23 3.01
CA GLY A 205 -5.59 -12.37 3.44
C GLY A 205 -4.85 -12.97 2.26
N GLY A 206 -4.10 -14.05 2.49
CA GLY A 206 -3.26 -14.71 1.49
C GLY A 206 -1.79 -14.28 1.55
N THR A 207 -0.96 -14.93 0.74
CA THR A 207 0.47 -14.63 0.60
C THR A 207 0.81 -14.29 -0.85
N TYR A 208 1.42 -13.14 -1.10
CA TYR A 208 1.69 -12.62 -2.43
C TYR A 208 3.18 -12.40 -2.63
N TYR A 209 3.74 -13.08 -3.64
CA TYR A 209 5.12 -12.86 -4.10
C TYR A 209 5.04 -12.16 -5.45
N VAL A 210 5.35 -10.87 -5.52
CA VAL A 210 5.16 -10.09 -6.76
C VAL A 210 6.49 -9.52 -7.22
N THR A 211 6.87 -9.84 -8.46
CA THR A 211 7.97 -9.19 -9.17
C THR A 211 7.43 -8.49 -10.41
N SER A 212 7.61 -7.17 -10.50
CA SER A 212 7.10 -6.35 -11.62
C SER A 212 8.16 -5.40 -12.16
N GLU A 213 8.12 -5.14 -13.47
CA GLU A 213 8.98 -4.12 -14.11
C GLU A 213 8.40 -2.69 -14.01
N LEU A 214 7.09 -2.58 -13.75
CA LEU A 214 6.41 -1.36 -13.31
C LEU A 214 5.83 -1.60 -11.91
N ASP A 215 4.62 -1.12 -11.63
CA ASP A 215 4.04 -1.12 -10.30
C ASP A 215 3.56 -2.52 -9.89
N SER A 216 3.84 -2.96 -8.67
CA SER A 216 3.44 -4.32 -8.26
C SER A 216 1.95 -4.42 -7.98
N PHE A 217 1.40 -3.47 -7.23
CA PHE A 217 -0.03 -3.30 -7.01
C PHE A 217 -0.44 -1.89 -7.40
N GLU A 218 -1.33 -1.78 -8.37
CA GLU A 218 -1.88 -0.52 -8.87
C GLU A 218 -3.40 -0.52 -8.74
N ALA A 219 -3.96 0.57 -8.23
CA ALA A 219 -5.39 0.83 -8.32
C ALA A 219 -5.66 2.30 -8.62
N ASN A 220 -6.69 2.59 -9.40
CA ASN A 220 -7.07 3.98 -9.63
C ASN A 220 -7.72 4.58 -8.37
N ASP A 221 -8.71 3.89 -7.79
CA ASP A 221 -9.54 4.51 -6.74
C ASP A 221 -8.94 4.31 -5.36
N ARG A 222 -8.76 3.05 -4.96
CA ARG A 222 -8.25 2.70 -3.63
C ARG A 222 -7.50 1.39 -3.62
N ILE A 223 -6.45 1.32 -2.81
CA ILE A 223 -5.88 0.05 -2.32
C ILE A 223 -6.25 -0.11 -0.85
N LEU A 224 -7.02 -1.14 -0.50
CA LEU A 224 -7.47 -1.41 0.87
C LEU A 224 -6.94 -2.75 1.34
N ILE A 225 -6.03 -2.75 2.30
CA ILE A 225 -5.41 -3.95 2.87
C ILE A 225 -5.91 -4.16 4.28
N TYR A 226 -6.66 -5.24 4.50
CA TYR A 226 -7.08 -5.66 5.83
C TYR A 226 -6.00 -6.49 6.52
N ASP A 227 -5.44 -7.47 5.81
CA ASP A 227 -4.38 -8.36 6.26
C ASP A 227 -3.75 -9.03 5.02
N GLY A 228 -2.62 -9.72 5.19
CA GLY A 228 -1.92 -10.46 4.14
C GLY A 228 -0.42 -10.54 4.41
N THR A 229 0.28 -11.36 3.63
CA THR A 229 1.75 -11.37 3.57
C THR A 229 2.20 -10.99 2.17
N PHE A 230 3.08 -10.00 2.06
CA PHE A 230 3.53 -9.43 0.80
C PHE A 230 5.06 -9.45 0.75
N ASP A 231 5.61 -10.08 -0.29
CA ASP A 231 7.03 -10.02 -0.65
C ASP A 231 7.10 -9.46 -2.08
N VAL A 232 7.50 -8.19 -2.18
CA VAL A 232 7.28 -7.36 -3.36
C VAL A 232 8.60 -6.80 -3.87
N THR A 233 8.91 -7.06 -5.13
CA THR A 233 10.04 -6.49 -5.86
C THR A 233 9.53 -5.74 -7.09
N SER A 234 9.61 -4.42 -7.05
CA SER A 234 9.18 -3.53 -8.13
C SER A 234 10.37 -2.76 -8.73
N SER A 235 10.40 -2.66 -10.06
CA SER A 235 11.30 -1.73 -10.79
C SER A 235 10.72 -0.31 -10.89
N LYS A 236 9.51 -0.06 -10.34
CA LYS A 236 8.90 1.25 -10.11
C LYS A 236 8.39 1.28 -8.66
N ASP A 237 7.08 1.40 -8.45
CA ASP A 237 6.47 1.48 -7.12
C ASP A 237 5.98 0.11 -6.65
N ALA A 238 6.05 -0.20 -5.35
CA ALA A 238 5.48 -1.46 -4.86
C ALA A 238 3.94 -1.39 -4.72
N PHE A 239 3.43 -0.31 -4.12
CA PHE A 239 1.99 -0.02 -4.06
C PHE A 239 1.74 1.40 -4.58
N HIS A 240 0.97 1.53 -5.65
CA HIS A 240 0.68 2.80 -6.32
C HIS A 240 -0.83 3.02 -6.44
N CYS A 241 -1.33 4.18 -6.00
CA CYS A 241 -2.74 4.50 -6.13
C CYS A 241 -2.97 5.95 -6.55
N GLU A 242 -3.55 6.16 -7.73
CA GLU A 242 -3.82 7.49 -8.27
C GLU A 242 -5.07 7.52 -9.15
N ASN A 243 -5.88 8.58 -9.00
CA ASN A 243 -7.01 8.84 -9.88
C ASN A 243 -6.86 10.23 -10.51
N ASP A 244 -6.64 10.26 -11.83
CA ASP A 244 -6.48 11.50 -12.59
C ASP A 244 -7.79 12.29 -12.78
N ASP A 245 -8.94 11.63 -12.62
CA ASP A 245 -10.27 12.20 -12.90
C ASP A 245 -10.99 12.70 -11.64
N ASP A 246 -10.81 12.04 -10.49
CA ASP A 246 -11.35 12.41 -9.18
C ASP A 246 -10.24 12.50 -8.13
N ASP A 247 -9.83 13.74 -7.87
CA ASP A 247 -8.76 14.10 -6.94
C ASP A 247 -9.05 13.75 -5.45
N SER A 248 -10.26 13.28 -5.13
CA SER A 248 -10.58 12.74 -3.80
C SER A 248 -10.31 11.24 -3.65
N LEU A 249 -10.03 10.55 -4.75
CA LEU A 249 -9.64 9.14 -4.79
C LEU A 249 -8.10 9.01 -4.86
N GLY A 250 -7.58 7.83 -5.19
CA GLY A 250 -6.15 7.55 -5.18
C GLY A 250 -5.62 7.38 -3.76
N ASN A 251 -6.27 6.52 -2.96
CA ASN A 251 -5.99 6.38 -1.53
C ASN A 251 -5.55 4.97 -1.15
N ILE A 252 -4.64 4.85 -0.19
CA ILE A 252 -4.20 3.56 0.35
C ILE A 252 -4.56 3.46 1.84
N TYR A 253 -5.16 2.34 2.22
CA TYR A 253 -5.44 1.99 3.60
C TYR A 253 -4.80 0.65 3.95
N ILE A 254 -4.05 0.61 5.06
CA ILE A 254 -3.46 -0.61 5.61
C ILE A 254 -3.95 -0.75 7.04
N TYR A 255 -4.77 -1.78 7.30
CA TYR A 255 -5.23 -2.11 8.64
C TYR A 255 -4.20 -2.95 9.41
N ASP A 256 -3.72 -4.03 8.79
CA ASP A 256 -2.69 -4.93 9.32
C ASP A 256 -1.99 -5.65 8.15
N GLY A 257 -1.05 -6.54 8.46
CA GLY A 257 -0.36 -7.39 7.49
C GLY A 257 1.14 -7.48 7.71
N THR A 258 1.83 -8.22 6.85
CA THR A 258 3.30 -8.31 6.83
C THR A 258 3.82 -7.98 5.43
N PHE A 259 4.73 -7.02 5.32
CA PHE A 259 5.23 -6.51 4.05
C PHE A 259 6.76 -6.52 4.06
N GLU A 260 7.35 -7.14 3.05
CA GLU A 260 8.76 -7.00 2.70
C GLU A 260 8.83 -6.41 1.29
N ILE A 261 9.28 -5.17 1.20
CA ILE A 261 9.20 -4.35 -0.01
C ILE A 261 10.60 -3.99 -0.48
N TYR A 262 10.82 -4.17 -1.78
CA TYR A 262 11.92 -3.61 -2.54
C TYR A 262 11.31 -2.87 -3.74
N ALA A 263 11.38 -1.55 -3.74
CA ALA A 263 10.98 -0.70 -4.85
C ALA A 263 12.19 0.03 -5.43
N ALA A 264 12.15 0.33 -6.72
CA ALA A 264 13.17 1.17 -7.35
C ALA A 264 12.80 2.64 -7.37
N ASP A 265 11.50 2.94 -7.37
CA ASP A 265 10.90 4.24 -7.09
C ASP A 265 10.27 4.15 -5.69
N ASP A 266 8.97 4.29 -5.49
CA ASP A 266 8.42 4.41 -4.12
C ASP A 266 7.97 3.09 -3.49
N GLY A 267 8.13 2.99 -2.18
CA GLY A 267 7.65 1.83 -1.43
C GLY A 267 6.12 1.77 -1.45
N ILE A 268 5.48 2.80 -0.92
CA ILE A 268 4.01 2.94 -0.88
C ILE A 268 3.68 4.37 -1.25
N THR A 269 3.00 4.57 -2.38
CA THR A 269 2.68 5.90 -2.89
C THR A 269 1.21 6.05 -3.24
N ALA A 270 0.61 7.17 -2.87
CA ALA A 270 -0.78 7.50 -3.17
C ALA A 270 -0.92 8.97 -3.56
N ALA A 271 -1.79 9.31 -4.52
CA ALA A 271 -2.04 10.71 -4.85
C ALA A 271 -2.79 11.44 -3.73
N GLY A 272 -3.82 10.81 -3.17
CA GLY A 272 -4.66 11.37 -2.12
C GLY A 272 -4.05 11.18 -0.74
N PHE A 273 -4.36 10.06 -0.10
CA PHE A 273 -3.86 9.79 1.26
C PHE A 273 -3.42 8.35 1.50
N ILE A 274 -2.57 8.20 2.51
CA ILE A 274 -2.17 6.90 3.08
C ILE A 274 -2.56 6.88 4.57
N GLN A 275 -3.29 5.84 4.98
CA GLN A 275 -3.55 5.56 6.39
C GLN A 275 -3.04 4.16 6.76
N ILE A 276 -2.24 4.07 7.82
CA ILE A 276 -1.68 2.82 8.36
C ILE A 276 -2.14 2.67 9.81
N ASP A 277 -2.99 1.67 10.08
CA ASP A 277 -3.50 1.37 11.43
C ASP A 277 -2.71 0.26 12.15
N GLY A 278 -1.81 -0.43 11.46
CA GLY A 278 -1.07 -1.57 11.99
C GLY A 278 -0.17 -2.23 10.95
N GLY A 279 0.25 -3.47 11.24
CA GLY A 279 1.12 -4.26 10.36
C GLY A 279 2.60 -4.23 10.72
N ASN A 280 3.34 -5.13 10.08
CA ASN A 280 4.81 -5.17 10.04
C ASN A 280 5.25 -4.80 8.63
N ILE A 281 5.73 -3.58 8.43
CA ILE A 281 6.10 -3.05 7.12
C ILE A 281 7.61 -2.87 7.06
N THR A 282 8.29 -3.60 6.20
CA THR A 282 9.73 -3.47 5.97
C THR A 282 10.00 -3.06 4.53
N ILE A 283 10.39 -1.81 4.33
CA ILE A 283 10.82 -1.27 3.04
C ILE A 283 12.35 -1.31 3.03
N THR A 284 12.90 -2.30 2.34
CA THR A 284 14.35 -2.54 2.29
C THR A 284 15.07 -1.64 1.28
N LYS A 285 14.31 -1.06 0.34
CA LYS A 285 14.76 -0.06 -0.62
C LYS A 285 13.54 0.65 -1.23
N ALA A 286 13.64 1.97 -1.32
CA ALA A 286 12.82 2.82 -2.17
C ALA A 286 13.56 4.15 -2.45
N SER A 287 13.10 4.93 -3.43
CA SER A 287 13.39 6.35 -3.56
C SER A 287 12.77 7.04 -2.36
N GLU A 288 11.44 7.09 -2.29
CA GLU A 288 10.71 7.47 -1.08
C GLU A 288 10.05 6.25 -0.42
N GLY A 289 10.11 6.17 0.91
CA GLY A 289 9.51 5.05 1.63
C GLY A 289 7.98 5.06 1.52
N ILE A 290 7.36 6.12 2.04
CA ILE A 290 5.91 6.32 2.04
C ILE A 290 5.64 7.75 1.55
N GLU A 291 4.89 7.91 0.45
CA GLU A 291 4.59 9.21 -0.14
C GLU A 291 3.08 9.40 -0.36
N ALA A 292 2.52 10.52 0.09
CA ALA A 292 1.18 10.95 -0.30
C ALA A 292 0.96 12.45 -0.11
N THR A 293 -0.24 12.95 -0.40
CA THR A 293 -0.63 14.29 0.06
C THR A 293 -0.87 14.31 1.56
N TYR A 294 -1.59 13.32 2.08
CA TYR A 294 -1.92 13.23 3.50
C TYR A 294 -1.55 11.85 4.04
N ILE A 295 -0.73 11.81 5.10
CA ILE A 295 -0.25 10.56 5.69
C ILE A 295 -0.69 10.49 7.15
N VAL A 296 -1.32 9.39 7.53
CA VAL A 296 -1.69 9.08 8.92
C VAL A 296 -1.13 7.71 9.30
N ILE A 297 -0.29 7.66 10.34
CA ILE A 297 0.22 6.42 10.92
C ILE A 297 -0.32 6.30 12.34
N ASN A 298 -1.29 5.42 12.53
CA ASN A 298 -1.95 5.18 13.81
C ASN A 298 -1.20 4.16 14.68
N ASP A 299 -0.67 3.09 14.07
CA ASP A 299 0.18 2.10 14.73
C ASP A 299 1.01 1.31 13.69
N GLY A 300 1.77 0.31 14.15
CA GLY A 300 2.52 -0.62 13.30
C GLY A 300 4.00 -0.74 13.70
N ASN A 301 4.68 -1.75 13.15
CA ASN A 301 6.15 -1.85 13.16
C ASN A 301 6.66 -1.57 11.75
N ILE A 302 7.20 -0.38 11.53
CA ILE A 302 7.57 0.14 10.22
C ILE A 302 9.08 0.36 10.18
N ASP A 303 9.77 -0.33 9.29
CA ASP A 303 11.21 -0.24 9.06
C ASP A 303 11.46 0.22 7.61
N ILE A 304 12.08 1.39 7.42
CA ILE A 304 12.26 2.02 6.12
C ILE A 304 13.74 2.26 5.84
N TYR A 305 14.19 1.84 4.66
CA TYR A 305 15.41 2.32 4.02
C TYR A 305 15.06 3.01 2.70
N ALA A 306 15.32 4.32 2.64
CA ALA A 306 14.98 5.18 1.50
C ALA A 306 16.20 5.98 1.00
N THR A 307 16.17 6.39 -0.28
CA THR A 307 17.27 7.12 -0.91
C THR A 307 17.00 8.59 -1.20
N ASP A 308 15.73 9.03 -1.10
CA ASP A 308 15.28 10.42 -1.11
C ASP A 308 14.67 10.74 0.26
N ASP A 309 13.39 10.42 0.49
CA ASP A 309 12.72 10.67 1.77
C ASP A 309 12.12 9.42 2.43
N GLY A 310 12.20 9.33 3.75
CA GLY A 310 11.65 8.19 4.47
C GLY A 310 10.13 8.18 4.43
N ILE A 311 9.52 9.29 4.85
CA ILE A 311 8.08 9.55 4.78
C ILE A 311 7.91 10.97 4.23
N ASN A 312 7.20 11.12 3.11
CA ASN A 312 7.06 12.39 2.41
C ASN A 312 5.59 12.77 2.24
N ALA A 313 5.22 13.97 2.71
CA ALA A 313 3.97 14.61 2.35
C ALA A 313 4.19 15.74 1.33
N ALA A 314 3.72 15.53 0.11
CA ALA A 314 3.84 16.47 -1.00
C ALA A 314 2.48 16.77 -1.66
N SER A 315 2.35 17.90 -2.34
CA SER A 315 1.08 18.32 -2.95
C SER A 315 0.74 17.54 -4.23
N LYS A 316 0.32 16.27 -4.10
CA LYS A 316 -0.12 15.42 -5.23
C LYS A 316 -1.60 15.61 -5.54
N SER A 317 -2.41 15.87 -4.52
CA SER A 317 -3.86 16.11 -4.57
C SER A 317 -4.21 17.49 -4.01
N THR A 318 -5.30 18.09 -4.51
CA THR A 318 -5.91 19.32 -3.99
C THR A 318 -7.09 19.07 -3.07
N ALA A 319 -7.54 17.81 -2.94
CA ALA A 319 -8.62 17.42 -2.03
C ALA A 319 -8.16 17.32 -0.56
N TYR A 320 -6.86 17.11 -0.34
CA TYR A 320 -6.28 16.88 0.98
C TYR A 320 -5.29 17.97 1.40
N ASN A 321 -5.11 18.12 2.72
CA ASN A 321 -4.02 18.94 3.24
C ASN A 321 -2.70 18.19 3.08
N VAL A 322 -1.64 18.92 2.76
CA VAL A 322 -0.27 18.39 2.84
C VAL A 322 0.12 18.25 4.31
N GLU A 323 0.08 17.04 4.86
CA GLU A 323 0.32 16.81 6.28
C GLU A 323 0.69 15.35 6.62
N ILE A 324 1.58 15.19 7.60
CA ILE A 324 1.92 13.90 8.22
C ILE A 324 1.44 13.90 9.66
N ILE A 325 0.67 12.90 10.06
CA ILE A 325 0.23 12.66 11.43
C ILE A 325 0.70 11.29 11.89
N ILE A 326 1.43 11.23 13.00
CA ILE A 326 1.87 9.97 13.63
C ILE A 326 1.25 9.88 15.02
N ASN A 327 0.31 8.96 15.19
CA ASN A 327 -0.41 8.73 16.45
C ASN A 327 0.15 7.57 17.27
N GLY A 328 1.04 6.74 16.71
CA GLY A 328 1.57 5.57 17.38
C GLY A 328 2.60 4.80 16.53
N GLY A 329 2.84 3.54 16.89
CA GLY A 329 3.76 2.66 16.18
C GLY A 329 5.21 2.70 16.65
N THR A 330 5.98 1.73 16.16
CA THR A 330 7.45 1.71 16.18
C THR A 330 7.92 1.96 14.75
N ILE A 331 8.58 3.09 14.52
CA ILE A 331 8.99 3.53 13.19
C ILE A 331 10.50 3.72 13.19
N ASN A 332 11.21 2.96 12.34
CA ASN A 332 12.65 3.10 12.17
C ASN A 332 12.92 3.51 10.72
N ILE A 333 13.61 4.63 10.55
CA ILE A 333 13.94 5.20 9.24
C ILE A 333 15.46 5.31 9.15
N GLU A 334 16.04 4.65 8.15
CA GLU A 334 17.44 4.77 7.78
C GLU A 334 17.53 5.41 6.39
N MET A 335 18.08 6.62 6.34
CA MET A 335 18.27 7.33 5.09
C MET A 335 19.62 7.00 4.48
N ALA A 336 19.63 6.83 3.15
CA ALA A 336 20.86 6.83 2.39
C ALA A 336 21.56 8.20 2.48
N SER A 337 22.80 8.27 1.98
CA SER A 337 23.53 9.53 1.91
C SER A 337 22.98 10.43 0.80
N GLY A 338 22.62 11.66 1.12
CA GLY A 338 22.21 12.65 0.14
C GLY A 338 21.67 13.91 0.81
N ASP A 339 21.01 14.73 0.01
CA ASP A 339 20.01 15.68 0.49
C ASP A 339 18.74 14.85 0.63
N THR A 340 18.45 14.42 1.86
CA THR A 340 17.47 13.38 2.18
C THR A 340 16.91 13.63 3.57
N ASP A 341 15.60 13.50 3.72
CA ASP A 341 14.90 13.70 4.97
C ASP A 341 14.32 12.39 5.51
N GLY A 342 14.43 12.19 6.83
CA GLY A 342 13.73 11.08 7.46
C GLY A 342 12.21 11.23 7.33
N ILE A 343 11.72 12.43 7.61
CA ILE A 343 10.32 12.82 7.46
C ILE A 343 10.30 14.19 6.79
N ASP A 344 9.76 14.30 5.57
CA ASP A 344 9.55 15.57 4.88
C ASP A 344 8.06 15.88 4.79
N ALA A 345 7.69 17.13 5.08
CA ALA A 345 6.40 17.64 4.69
C ALA A 345 6.52 19.07 4.15
N ASN A 346 6.10 19.22 2.89
CA ASN A 346 5.79 20.52 2.26
C ASN A 346 4.57 21.23 2.92
N GLY A 347 4.02 20.63 3.99
CA GLY A 347 3.01 21.19 4.85
C GLY A 347 3.35 21.03 6.32
N SER A 348 2.54 20.29 7.07
CA SER A 348 2.66 20.18 8.53
C SER A 348 3.02 18.76 8.99
N VAL A 349 3.65 18.66 10.17
CA VAL A 349 3.92 17.37 10.83
C VAL A 349 3.42 17.39 12.27
N THR A 350 2.60 16.41 12.64
CA THR A 350 2.11 16.23 14.02
C THR A 350 2.45 14.84 14.53
N ILE A 351 3.26 14.75 15.59
CA ILE A 351 3.61 13.50 16.27
C ILE A 351 2.93 13.48 17.64
N ASN A 352 1.91 12.63 17.78
CA ASN A 352 1.09 12.52 18.99
C ASN A 352 1.58 11.42 19.95
N ASP A 353 2.08 10.30 19.42
CA ASP A 353 2.72 9.23 20.20
C ASP A 353 3.67 8.40 19.31
N GLY A 354 4.19 7.28 19.82
CA GLY A 354 5.00 6.32 19.07
C GLY A 354 6.48 6.30 19.49
N TYR A 355 7.22 5.35 18.95
CA TYR A 355 8.66 5.22 19.11
C TYR A 355 9.34 5.33 17.74
N ILE A 356 9.85 6.53 17.43
CA ILE A 356 10.38 6.89 16.12
C ILE A 356 11.89 7.02 16.23
N THR A 357 12.63 6.29 15.40
CA THR A 357 14.09 6.44 15.27
C THR A 357 14.47 6.77 13.84
N ILE A 358 15.30 7.78 13.66
CA ILE A 358 15.74 8.26 12.34
C ILE A 358 17.26 8.31 12.34
N THR A 359 17.89 7.63 11.38
CA THR A 359 19.31 7.72 11.08
C THR A 359 19.48 8.39 9.73
N CYS A 360 20.01 9.61 9.70
CA CYS A 360 19.89 10.47 8.52
C CYS A 360 20.92 11.61 8.48
N ASN A 361 20.96 12.32 7.35
CA ASN A 361 21.63 13.62 7.24
C ASN A 361 20.71 14.75 7.70
N SER A 362 19.49 14.82 7.14
CA SER A 362 18.42 15.71 7.59
C SER A 362 17.31 14.89 8.26
N GLY A 363 16.87 15.36 9.42
CA GLY A 363 16.00 14.62 10.32
C GLY A 363 14.55 14.67 9.90
N ILE A 364 13.99 15.86 10.07
CA ILE A 364 12.59 16.16 9.82
C ILE A 364 12.57 17.57 9.20
N ASP A 365 12.16 17.68 7.94
CA ASP A 365 11.94 18.96 7.27
C ASP A 365 10.43 19.25 7.18
N VAL A 366 10.07 20.50 7.46
CA VAL A 366 8.67 20.94 7.54
C VAL A 366 8.54 22.40 7.12
N ASP A 367 7.66 22.63 6.14
CA ASP A 367 7.42 23.96 5.57
C ASP A 367 6.45 24.84 6.38
N LYS A 368 5.55 24.22 7.16
CA LYS A 368 4.52 24.92 7.95
C LYS A 368 4.66 24.66 9.46
N GLU A 369 3.68 23.99 10.06
CA GLU A 369 3.60 23.80 11.50
C GLU A 369 4.10 22.41 11.87
N SER A 370 4.80 22.32 13.00
CA SER A 370 5.31 21.04 13.48
C SER A 370 5.15 20.89 14.99
N TYR A 371 4.66 19.73 15.41
CA TYR A 371 4.33 19.43 16.80
C TYR A 371 4.84 18.05 17.21
N ILE A 372 5.44 17.97 18.40
CA ILE A 372 5.68 16.70 19.12
C ILE A 372 4.90 16.80 20.43
N ASN A 373 3.72 16.19 20.46
CA ASN A 373 2.80 16.20 21.60
C ASN A 373 3.05 15.05 22.58
N GLY A 374 3.64 13.95 22.11
CA GLY A 374 3.94 12.74 22.88
C GLY A 374 4.96 11.83 22.20
N GLY A 375 5.06 10.59 22.67
CA GLY A 375 5.99 9.60 22.12
C GLY A 375 7.48 9.85 22.41
N THR A 376 8.32 9.14 21.67
CA THR A 376 9.78 9.24 21.69
C THR A 376 10.29 9.37 20.26
N VAL A 377 10.90 10.51 19.93
CA VAL A 377 11.53 10.75 18.63
C VAL A 377 13.04 10.85 18.81
N ILE A 378 13.79 9.96 18.20
CA ILE A 378 15.26 9.89 18.29
C ILE A 378 15.85 10.11 16.90
N VAL A 379 16.58 11.20 16.72
CA VAL A 379 17.31 11.49 15.49
C VAL A 379 18.80 11.33 15.75
N ASN A 380 19.47 10.46 14.99
CA ASN A 380 20.91 10.18 15.11
C ASN A 380 21.36 9.85 16.56
N GLY A 381 20.53 9.07 17.26
CA GLY A 381 20.79 8.64 18.65
C GLY A 381 20.50 9.70 19.72
N VAL A 382 19.92 10.85 19.35
CA VAL A 382 19.53 11.92 20.28
C VAL A 382 18.02 12.09 20.29
N GLN A 383 17.40 11.97 21.45
CA GLN A 383 15.97 12.26 21.59
C GLN A 383 15.71 13.76 21.44
N ILE A 384 14.74 14.12 20.59
CA ILE A 384 14.25 15.48 20.39
C ILE A 384 12.86 15.64 21.03
N TYR A 385 12.48 16.90 21.29
CA TYR A 385 11.19 17.26 21.88
C TYR A 385 10.48 18.38 21.11
N GLU A 386 11.12 18.89 20.07
CA GLU A 386 10.61 19.91 19.15
C GLU A 386 11.26 19.67 17.79
N ILE A 387 10.50 19.87 16.72
CA ILE A 387 11.03 19.91 15.35
C ILE A 387 11.51 21.34 15.12
N ARG A 388 12.79 21.49 14.75
CA ARG A 388 13.37 22.80 14.45
C ARG A 388 13.52 22.89 12.95
N ALA A 389 12.82 23.84 12.33
CA ALA A 389 13.02 24.15 10.92
C ALA A 389 14.53 24.24 10.63
N GLU A 390 15.01 23.40 9.73
CA GLU A 390 16.38 23.47 9.29
C GLU A 390 16.55 24.83 8.61
N MET A 391 17.35 25.71 9.22
CA MET A 391 17.62 27.00 8.60
C MET A 391 18.42 26.73 7.35
N MET A 392 17.73 26.63 6.20
CA MET A 392 18.26 26.78 4.85
C MET A 392 19.43 27.73 4.93
N GLY A 393 20.63 27.17 4.77
CA GLY A 393 21.89 27.86 4.89
C GLY A 393 21.97 28.94 3.82
N GLY A 394 21.29 30.06 4.07
CA GLY A 394 21.29 31.24 3.23
C GLY A 394 22.72 31.70 3.17
N GLY A 395 23.39 31.30 2.08
CA GLY A 395 24.73 31.70 1.72
C GLY A 395 24.75 33.20 1.58
N ASN A 396 24.86 33.89 2.71
CA ASN A 396 25.09 35.31 2.81
C ASN A 396 26.56 35.50 2.45
N MET A 397 26.87 35.35 1.16
CA MET A 397 28.09 35.87 0.57
C MET A 397 28.02 37.38 0.71
N ALA A 398 28.47 37.86 1.86
CA ALA A 398 28.68 39.25 2.17
C ALA A 398 29.45 39.89 1.00
N GLY A 399 28.76 40.77 0.28
CA GLY A 399 29.35 41.62 -0.74
C GLY A 399 30.52 42.39 -0.15
N GLY A 400 31.74 42.02 -0.55
CA GLY A 400 32.95 42.76 -0.24
C GLY A 400 32.95 44.11 -0.99
N PRO A 401 33.09 45.24 -0.29
CA PRO A 401 33.15 46.54 -0.96
C PRO A 401 34.56 46.82 -1.49
N GLY A 402 34.65 47.13 -2.78
CA GLY A 402 35.58 48.16 -3.26
C GLY A 402 36.63 47.72 -4.27
N GLY A 403 36.84 48.57 -5.28
CA GLY A 403 38.16 48.69 -5.91
C GLY A 403 38.23 49.08 -7.38
N GLY A 404 37.68 50.24 -7.77
CA GLY A 404 38.35 51.23 -8.63
C GLY A 404 39.00 50.85 -9.97
N MET A 405 38.41 51.42 -11.04
CA MET A 405 39.04 52.31 -12.04
C MET A 405 40.09 51.80 -13.07
N ARG A 406 39.80 52.20 -14.33
CA ARG A 406 40.71 52.58 -15.46
C ARG A 406 41.32 51.40 -16.23
N ARG A 407 41.27 51.33 -17.57
CA ARG A 407 41.10 52.31 -18.65
C ARG A 407 40.42 51.63 -19.84
#